data_AF-A0A158QQ10-F1
#
_entry.id   AF-A0A158QQ10-F1
#
_cell.length_a   1.000
_cell.length_b   1.000
_cell.length_c   1.000
_cell.angle_alpha   90.00
_cell.angle_beta   90.00
_cell.angle_gamma   90.00
#
_symmetry.space_group_name_H-M   'P 1'
#
loop_
_entity.id
_entity.type
_entity.pdbx_description
1 polymer ?
#
loop_
_entity_poly.entity_id
_entity_poly.type
_entity_poly.pdbx_seq_one_letter_code
_entity_poly.pdbx_strand_id
1 'polypeptide(L)'
;METNDIILRRVPAHARSGLVLVGGLFAMLSFGVVYTFGNLLPYMVSYFRWRIDPTMRFGQLIWLQTLMSGVPFAMLMGGVLERRLGGRRAAIVGSILYTTSIALTYYSIQHSFGAVLVSMGFFASFGSSIAYNSILTTAQRWFPENVGLAGGMIVGGYGCGAFILSPLQTGFINPLDYRVNEDGFFTQEDLLERGENEAMVDFTTFHLAQYKYGQWLQSTEKLA
;
A
#
# COMPACT_ATOMS: atom_id res chain seq x y z
N MET A 1 -9.63 -16.93 23.62
CA MET A 1 -10.80 -16.34 22.95
C MET A 1 -11.38 -17.31 21.96
N GLU A 2 -12.67 -17.60 22.07
CA GLU A 2 -13.41 -18.28 21.02
C GLU A 2 -13.54 -17.34 19.82
N THR A 3 -13.23 -17.84 18.64
CA THR A 3 -13.33 -17.10 17.38
C THR A 3 -14.30 -17.83 16.46
N ASN A 4 -15.16 -17.06 15.81
CA ASN A 4 -16.04 -17.55 14.74
C ASN A 4 -15.31 -17.64 13.39
N ASP A 5 -14.02 -17.28 13.36
CA ASP A 5 -13.20 -17.42 12.17
C ASP A 5 -12.82 -18.89 11.94
N ILE A 6 -13.27 -19.42 10.79
CA ILE A 6 -13.09 -20.81 10.35
C ILE A 6 -11.60 -21.20 10.33
N ILE A 7 -10.71 -20.25 10.01
CA ILE A 7 -9.27 -20.50 9.85
C ILE A 7 -8.59 -20.53 11.21
N LEU A 8 -8.87 -19.55 12.07
CA LEU A 8 -8.24 -19.47 13.39
C LEU A 8 -8.67 -20.61 14.32
N ARG A 9 -9.82 -21.26 14.06
CA ARG A 9 -10.22 -22.49 14.76
C ARG A 9 -9.26 -23.66 14.53
N ARG A 10 -8.60 -23.74 13.36
CA ARG A 10 -7.62 -24.79 13.03
C ARG A 10 -6.24 -24.58 13.67
N VAL A 11 -5.95 -23.37 14.14
CA VAL A 11 -4.68 -23.02 14.77
C VAL A 11 -4.76 -23.23 16.29
N PRO A 12 -3.71 -23.76 16.95
CA PRO A 12 -3.67 -23.90 18.40
C PRO A 12 -3.87 -22.56 19.11
N ALA A 13 -4.65 -22.56 20.20
CA ALA A 13 -5.15 -21.34 20.85
C ALA A 13 -4.06 -20.37 21.31
N HIS A 14 -2.88 -20.88 21.69
CA HIS A 14 -1.74 -20.08 22.15
C HIS A 14 -1.02 -19.33 21.01
N ALA A 15 -1.09 -19.82 19.76
CA ALA A 15 -0.40 -19.23 18.61
C ALA A 15 -1.25 -18.21 17.83
N ARG A 16 -2.57 -18.16 18.08
CA ARG A 16 -3.53 -17.34 17.31
C ARG A 16 -3.22 -15.85 17.37
N SER A 17 -2.96 -15.32 18.57
CA SER A 17 -2.70 -13.89 18.74
C SER A 17 -1.42 -13.46 18.02
N GLY A 18 -0.35 -14.26 18.12
CA GLY A 18 0.90 -14.02 17.41
C GLY A 18 0.72 -14.04 15.89
N LEU A 19 -0.07 -14.99 15.37
CA LEU A 19 -0.35 -15.10 13.94
C LEU A 19 -1.12 -13.88 13.39
N VAL A 20 -2.12 -13.40 14.13
CA VAL A 20 -2.88 -12.19 13.77
C VAL A 20 -1.97 -10.96 13.73
N LEU A 21 -1.08 -10.83 14.72
CA LEU A 21 -0.15 -9.72 14.79
C LEU A 21 0.87 -9.74 13.65
N VAL A 22 1.47 -10.90 13.39
CA VAL A 22 2.45 -11.07 12.30
C VAL A 22 1.78 -10.87 10.94
N GLY A 23 0.59 -11.42 10.72
CA GLY A 23 -0.19 -11.21 9.49
C GLY A 23 -0.56 -9.74 9.29
N GLY A 24 -0.99 -9.05 10.36
CA GLY A 24 -1.27 -7.62 10.33
C GLY A 24 -0.03 -6.78 10.04
N LEU A 25 1.13 -7.16 10.60
CA LEU A 25 2.41 -6.50 10.36
C LEU A 25 2.80 -6.58 8.88
N PHE A 26 2.73 -7.76 8.27
CA PHE A 26 3.05 -7.95 6.85
C PHE A 26 2.06 -7.23 5.92
N ALA A 27 0.76 -7.23 6.27
CA ALA A 27 -0.23 -6.48 5.52
C ALA A 27 0.05 -4.97 5.56
N MET A 28 0.39 -4.42 6.73
CA MET A 28 0.77 -3.01 6.87
C MET A 28 2.09 -2.68 6.17
N LEU A 29 3.08 -3.57 6.27
CA LEU A 29 4.35 -3.42 5.58
C LEU A 29 4.15 -3.26 4.07
N SER A 30 3.19 -4.00 3.50
CA SER A 30 2.83 -3.85 2.10
C SER A 30 2.30 -2.45 1.82
N PHE A 31 1.35 -1.91 2.60
CA PHE A 31 0.76 -0.59 2.33
C PHE A 31 1.75 0.59 2.39
N GLY A 32 2.98 0.40 2.88
CA GLY A 32 3.99 1.45 3.12
C GLY A 32 4.40 2.32 1.92
N VAL A 33 3.89 2.06 0.70
CA VAL A 33 4.10 2.91 -0.50
C VAL A 33 3.75 4.37 -0.27
N VAL A 34 2.76 4.68 0.59
CA VAL A 34 2.43 6.08 0.91
C VAL A 34 3.64 6.85 1.45
N TYR A 35 4.58 6.15 2.09
CA TYR A 35 5.82 6.73 2.60
C TYR A 35 6.99 6.66 1.61
N THR A 36 6.90 5.86 0.54
CA THR A 36 7.91 5.86 -0.53
C THR A 36 7.69 6.95 -1.56
N PHE A 37 6.54 7.64 -1.53
CA PHE A 37 6.21 8.70 -2.47
C PHE A 37 7.29 9.78 -2.59
N GLY A 38 8.00 10.10 -1.49
CA GLY A 38 9.13 11.03 -1.53
C GLY A 38 10.27 10.59 -2.46
N ASN A 39 10.50 9.28 -2.59
CA ASN A 39 11.44 8.69 -3.54
C ASN A 39 10.92 8.73 -4.98
N LEU A 40 9.60 8.57 -5.18
CA LEU A 40 8.95 8.53 -6.49
C LEU A 40 8.76 9.91 -7.13
N LEU A 41 8.70 10.94 -6.29
CA LEU A 41 8.41 12.31 -6.66
C LEU A 41 9.24 12.84 -7.85
N PRO A 42 10.60 12.72 -7.88
CA PRO A 42 11.40 13.19 -9.02
C PRO A 42 11.13 12.38 -10.30
N TYR A 43 10.84 11.09 -10.20
CA TYR A 43 10.51 10.25 -11.37
C TYR A 43 9.16 10.64 -11.98
N MET A 44 8.14 10.79 -11.13
CA MET A 44 6.79 11.14 -11.57
C MET A 44 6.75 12.53 -12.21
N VAL A 45 7.37 13.55 -11.59
CA VAL A 45 7.35 14.89 -12.16
C VAL A 45 8.11 14.96 -13.48
N SER A 46 9.24 14.26 -13.60
CA SER A 46 9.99 14.18 -14.86
C SER A 46 9.19 13.48 -15.95
N TYR A 47 8.51 12.39 -15.62
CA TYR A 47 7.63 11.68 -16.55
C TYR A 47 6.47 12.58 -17.02
N PHE A 48 5.78 13.26 -16.10
CA PHE A 48 4.69 14.18 -16.46
C PHE A 48 5.17 15.33 -17.34
N ARG A 49 6.37 15.88 -17.07
CA ARG A 49 6.97 16.94 -17.90
C ARG A 49 7.28 16.47 -19.31
N TRP A 50 7.76 15.25 -19.45
CA TRP A 50 8.10 14.67 -20.74
C TRP A 50 6.86 14.30 -21.55
N ARG A 51 5.84 13.69 -20.92
CA ARG A 51 4.70 13.09 -21.63
C ARG A 51 3.46 13.98 -21.75
N ILE A 52 3.15 14.77 -20.72
CA ILE A 52 1.83 15.41 -20.55
C ILE A 52 1.93 16.93 -20.54
N ASP A 53 2.69 17.51 -19.61
CA ASP A 53 2.77 18.95 -19.40
C ASP A 53 4.19 19.42 -19.05
N PRO A 54 4.92 20.05 -19.99
CA PRO A 54 6.28 20.56 -19.77
C PRO A 54 6.41 21.57 -18.62
N THR A 55 5.30 22.19 -18.20
CA THR A 55 5.28 23.22 -17.14
C THR A 55 5.11 22.64 -15.74
N MET A 56 4.87 21.33 -15.62
CA MET A 56 4.61 20.62 -14.36
C MET A 56 5.74 20.83 -13.35
N ARG A 57 5.39 21.22 -12.12
CA ARG A 57 6.35 21.49 -11.03
C ARG A 57 6.18 20.52 -9.86
N PHE A 58 7.24 20.38 -9.06
CA PHE A 58 7.22 19.65 -7.79
C PHE A 58 6.04 20.03 -6.88
N GLY A 59 5.68 21.32 -6.84
CA GLY A 59 4.58 21.82 -6.01
C GLY A 59 3.20 21.22 -6.37
N GLN A 60 2.98 20.78 -7.60
CA GLN A 60 1.70 20.16 -7.98
C GLN A 60 1.58 18.74 -7.41
N LEU A 61 2.69 18.00 -7.26
CA LEU A 61 2.69 16.66 -6.67
C LEU A 61 2.38 16.65 -5.17
N ILE A 62 2.49 17.81 -4.49
CA ILE A 62 2.05 17.97 -3.09
C ILE A 62 0.55 17.64 -2.94
N TRP A 63 -0.27 17.96 -3.96
CA TRP A 63 -1.68 17.59 -3.95
C TRP A 63 -1.88 16.07 -3.92
N LEU A 64 -1.04 15.33 -4.65
CA LEU A 64 -1.09 13.87 -4.64
C LEU A 64 -0.72 13.32 -3.26
N GLN A 65 0.39 13.78 -2.66
CA GLN A 65 0.79 13.38 -1.31
C GLN A 65 -0.28 13.73 -0.25
N THR A 66 -0.90 14.90 -0.40
CA THR A 66 -1.97 15.37 0.50
C THR A 66 -3.19 14.46 0.41
N LEU A 67 -3.61 14.06 -0.80
CA LEU A 67 -4.70 13.10 -0.98
C LEU A 67 -4.34 11.72 -0.45
N MET A 68 -3.12 11.24 -0.70
CA MET A 68 -2.66 9.93 -0.20
C MET A 68 -2.67 9.86 1.34
N SER A 69 -2.28 10.96 2.00
CA SER A 69 -2.23 11.06 3.46
C SER A 69 -3.55 11.52 4.11
N GLY A 70 -4.46 12.08 3.32
CA GLY A 70 -5.49 13.02 3.80
C GLY A 70 -6.93 12.52 3.76
N VAL A 71 -7.18 11.20 3.74
CA VAL A 71 -8.57 10.67 3.76
C VAL A 71 -8.93 10.01 5.10
N PRO A 72 -8.96 10.74 6.24
CA PRO A 72 -9.44 10.18 7.51
C PRO A 72 -10.93 9.78 7.44
N PHE A 73 -11.70 10.33 6.50
CA PHE A 73 -13.08 9.92 6.24
C PHE A 73 -13.21 8.44 5.84
N ALA A 74 -12.20 7.89 5.17
CA ALA A 74 -12.20 6.48 4.78
C ALA A 74 -12.02 5.55 6.00
N MET A 75 -11.37 6.02 7.07
CA MET A 75 -11.29 5.26 8.33
C MET A 75 -12.65 5.14 9.02
N LEU A 76 -13.48 6.20 8.98
CA LEU A 76 -14.85 6.15 9.52
C LEU A 76 -15.70 5.11 8.78
N MET A 77 -15.62 5.10 7.45
CA MET A 77 -16.28 4.06 6.63
C MET A 77 -15.70 2.67 6.88
N GLY A 78 -14.39 2.57 7.08
CA GLY A 78 -13.73 1.33 7.51
C GLY A 78 -14.33 0.77 8.79
N GLY A 79 -14.59 1.60 9.79
CA GLY A 79 -15.23 1.19 11.04
C GLY A 79 -16.67 0.69 10.85
N VAL A 80 -17.46 1.32 9.97
CA VAL A 80 -18.81 0.85 9.61
C VAL A 80 -18.75 -0.49 8.88
N LEU A 81 -17.83 -0.63 7.94
CA LEU A 81 -17.64 -1.85 7.15
C LEU A 81 -17.18 -3.02 8.02
N GLU A 82 -16.26 -2.77 8.96
CA GLU A 82 -15.78 -3.73 9.94
C GLU A 82 -16.92 -4.26 10.82
N ARG A 83 -17.83 -3.39 11.29
CA ARG A 83 -19.00 -3.78 12.10
C ARG A 83 -19.98 -4.66 11.32
N ARG A 84 -20.15 -4.44 10.02
CA ARG A 84 -21.12 -5.18 9.18
C ARG A 84 -20.56 -6.48 8.60
N LEU A 85 -19.31 -6.49 8.14
CA LEU A 85 -18.71 -7.62 7.43
C LEU A 85 -17.70 -8.41 8.28
N GLY A 86 -17.29 -7.87 9.43
CA GLY A 86 -16.20 -8.38 10.24
C GLY A 86 -14.82 -7.91 9.77
N GLY A 87 -13.85 -7.87 10.68
CA GLY A 87 -12.51 -7.30 10.43
C GLY A 87 -11.76 -7.96 9.28
N ARG A 88 -11.84 -9.28 9.13
CA ARG A 88 -11.15 -9.99 8.03
C ARG A 88 -11.66 -9.60 6.65
N ARG A 89 -12.99 -9.58 6.47
CA ARG A 89 -13.60 -9.24 5.17
C ARG A 89 -13.40 -7.78 4.83
N ALA A 90 -13.51 -6.89 5.83
CA ALA A 90 -13.23 -5.47 5.64
C ALA A 90 -11.77 -5.22 5.22
N ALA A 91 -10.81 -5.91 5.85
CA ALA A 91 -9.40 -5.84 5.45
C ALA A 91 -9.17 -6.30 4.00
N ILE A 92 -9.79 -7.41 3.57
CA ILE A 92 -9.69 -7.91 2.19
C ILE A 92 -10.30 -6.92 1.20
N VAL A 93 -11.48 -6.36 1.48
CA VAL A 93 -12.13 -5.38 0.60
C VAL A 93 -11.26 -4.13 0.43
N GLY A 94 -10.73 -3.58 1.53
CA GLY A 94 -9.82 -2.44 1.47
C GLY A 94 -8.54 -2.75 0.70
N SER A 95 -7.99 -3.95 0.88
CA SER A 95 -6.80 -4.42 0.17
C SER A 95 -7.02 -4.56 -1.33
N ILE A 96 -8.15 -5.15 -1.76
CA ILE A 96 -8.50 -5.28 -3.18
C ILE A 96 -8.71 -3.90 -3.80
N LEU A 97 -9.41 -3.00 -3.11
CA LEU A 97 -9.62 -1.65 -3.58
C LEU A 97 -8.28 -0.92 -3.75
N TYR A 98 -7.38 -1.02 -2.77
CA TYR A 98 -6.04 -0.45 -2.83
C TYR A 98 -5.26 -0.96 -4.06
N THR A 99 -5.14 -2.28 -4.20
CA THR A 99 -4.39 -2.90 -5.30
C THR A 99 -4.99 -2.56 -6.67
N THR A 100 -6.33 -2.54 -6.79
CA THR A 100 -7.03 -2.16 -8.02
C THR A 100 -6.79 -0.69 -8.36
N SER A 101 -6.69 0.17 -7.35
CA SER A 101 -6.43 1.60 -7.54
C SER A 101 -5.01 1.84 -8.06
N ILE A 102 -4.02 1.15 -7.50
CA ILE A 102 -2.62 1.19 -7.99
C ILE A 102 -2.54 0.64 -9.42
N ALA A 103 -3.27 -0.45 -9.73
CA ALA A 103 -3.37 -0.97 -11.09
C ALA A 103 -3.96 0.06 -12.06
N LEU A 104 -5.00 0.78 -11.62
CA LEU A 104 -5.65 1.83 -12.41
C LEU A 104 -4.73 3.05 -12.60
N THR A 105 -3.79 3.28 -11.68
CA THR A 105 -2.79 4.35 -11.79
C THR A 105 -1.87 4.14 -12.99
N TYR A 106 -1.54 2.89 -13.35
CA TYR A 106 -0.77 2.57 -14.56
C TYR A 106 -1.38 3.18 -15.83
N TYR A 107 -2.72 3.11 -15.96
CA TYR A 107 -3.42 3.73 -17.07
C TYR A 107 -3.57 5.25 -16.88
N SER A 108 -3.83 5.68 -15.64
CA SER A 108 -4.09 7.09 -15.32
C SER A 108 -2.89 7.99 -15.56
N ILE A 109 -1.67 7.50 -15.27
CA ILE A 109 -0.43 8.27 -15.42
C ILE A 109 -0.13 8.65 -16.87
N GLN A 110 -0.63 7.86 -17.83
CA GLN A 110 -0.45 8.10 -19.27
C GLN A 110 -1.42 9.15 -19.82
N HIS A 111 -2.52 9.45 -19.11
CA HIS A 111 -3.58 10.34 -19.60
C HIS A 111 -3.55 11.73 -18.97
N SER A 112 -3.52 11.82 -17.64
CA SER A 112 -3.48 13.12 -16.96
C SER A 112 -3.07 13.02 -15.50
N PHE A 113 -2.49 14.09 -14.99
CA PHE A 113 -2.23 14.22 -13.56
C PHE A 113 -3.52 14.14 -12.71
N GLY A 114 -4.63 14.71 -13.20
CA GLY A 114 -5.92 14.64 -12.52
C GLY A 114 -6.43 13.21 -12.33
N ALA A 115 -6.23 12.34 -13.33
CA ALA A 115 -6.59 10.92 -13.22
C ALA A 115 -5.72 10.19 -12.17
N VAL A 116 -4.45 10.57 -12.02
CA VAL A 116 -3.57 10.04 -10.97
C VAL A 116 -3.98 10.51 -9.58
N LEU A 117 -4.41 11.76 -9.43
CA LEU A 117 -4.98 12.25 -8.16
C LEU A 117 -6.20 11.44 -7.73
N VAL A 118 -7.05 11.03 -8.68
CA VAL A 118 -8.23 10.23 -8.39
C VAL A 118 -7.87 8.77 -8.09
N SER A 119 -7.08 8.12 -8.95
CA SER A 119 -6.73 6.69 -8.77
C SER A 119 -5.78 6.47 -7.59
N MET A 120 -4.58 7.05 -7.64
CA MET A 120 -3.52 6.86 -6.64
C MET A 120 -3.77 7.70 -5.39
N GLY A 121 -4.28 8.92 -5.54
CA GLY A 121 -4.56 9.80 -4.40
C GLY A 121 -5.80 9.33 -3.64
N PHE A 122 -6.97 9.44 -4.26
CA PHE A 122 -8.24 9.20 -3.58
C PHE A 122 -8.54 7.71 -3.36
N PHE A 123 -8.64 6.90 -4.42
CA PHE A 123 -9.07 5.51 -4.29
C PHE A 123 -8.07 4.62 -3.55
N ALA A 124 -6.75 4.80 -3.80
CA ALA A 124 -5.75 4.04 -3.06
C ALA A 124 -5.73 4.44 -1.58
N SER A 125 -5.77 5.75 -1.24
CA SER A 125 -5.86 6.18 0.16
C SER A 125 -7.10 5.61 0.85
N PHE A 126 -8.24 5.61 0.14
CA PHE A 126 -9.49 5.05 0.64
C PHE A 126 -9.39 3.55 0.97
N GLY A 127 -8.87 2.74 0.05
CA GLY A 127 -8.67 1.31 0.25
C GLY A 127 -7.72 1.02 1.41
N SER A 128 -6.59 1.73 1.46
CA SER A 128 -5.59 1.59 2.54
C SER A 128 -6.17 1.93 3.91
N SER A 129 -6.99 2.98 4.03
CA SER A 129 -7.58 3.42 5.30
C SER A 129 -8.62 2.43 5.85
N ILE A 130 -9.40 1.80 4.98
CA ILE A 130 -10.34 0.73 5.37
C ILE A 130 -9.58 -0.49 5.89
N ALA A 131 -8.55 -0.92 5.14
CA ALA A 131 -7.72 -2.05 5.53
C ALA A 131 -6.96 -1.76 6.83
N TYR A 132 -6.41 -0.55 6.93
CA TYR A 132 -5.65 -0.09 8.09
C TYR A 132 -6.49 -0.18 9.36
N ASN A 133 -7.68 0.41 9.34
CA ASN A 133 -8.57 0.40 10.50
C ASN A 133 -8.91 -1.03 10.92
N SER A 134 -9.28 -1.88 9.96
CA SER A 134 -9.69 -3.27 10.22
C SER A 134 -8.56 -4.12 10.83
N ILE A 135 -7.33 -3.96 10.35
CA ILE A 135 -6.16 -4.69 10.87
C ILE A 135 -5.81 -4.19 12.27
N LEU A 136 -5.77 -2.87 12.48
CA LEU A 136 -5.42 -2.27 13.76
C LEU A 136 -6.41 -2.65 14.86
N THR A 137 -7.72 -2.50 14.61
CA THR A 137 -8.76 -2.84 15.59
C THR A 137 -8.77 -4.33 15.90
N THR A 138 -8.52 -5.18 14.88
CA THR A 138 -8.40 -6.63 15.08
C THR A 138 -7.19 -6.95 15.97
N ALA A 139 -6.00 -6.41 15.68
CA ALA A 139 -4.81 -6.64 16.49
C ALA A 139 -5.01 -6.20 17.95
N GLN A 140 -5.61 -5.04 18.18
CA GLN A 140 -5.91 -4.53 19.52
C GLN A 140 -6.88 -5.45 20.29
N ARG A 141 -7.91 -6.00 19.63
CA ARG A 141 -8.83 -6.95 20.26
C ARG A 141 -8.17 -8.27 20.67
N TRP A 142 -7.14 -8.70 19.93
CA TRP A 142 -6.38 -9.92 20.25
C TRP A 142 -5.34 -9.72 21.36
N PHE A 143 -4.99 -8.47 21.69
CA PHE A 143 -4.04 -8.10 22.75
C PHE A 143 -4.62 -7.01 23.68
N PRO A 144 -5.69 -7.29 24.44
CA PRO A 144 -6.36 -6.28 25.27
C PRO A 144 -5.47 -5.73 26.41
N GLU A 145 -4.55 -6.54 26.93
CA GLU A 145 -3.60 -6.12 27.98
C GLU A 145 -2.43 -5.30 27.41
N ASN A 146 -2.13 -5.45 26.12
CA ASN A 146 -0.96 -4.87 25.45
C ASN A 146 -1.34 -4.13 24.16
N VAL A 147 -2.46 -3.38 24.18
CA VAL A 147 -3.01 -2.70 22.99
C VAL A 147 -2.03 -1.71 22.36
N GLY A 148 -1.22 -1.02 23.18
CA GLY A 148 -0.21 -0.07 22.72
C GLY A 148 0.95 -0.76 22.00
N LEU A 149 1.40 -1.90 22.51
CA LEU A 149 2.49 -2.69 21.92
C LEU A 149 2.03 -3.34 20.60
N ALA A 150 0.83 -3.91 20.58
CA ALA A 150 0.23 -4.47 19.37
C ALA A 150 -0.01 -3.39 18.30
N GLY A 151 -0.62 -2.26 18.65
CA GLY A 151 -0.81 -1.14 17.73
C GLY A 151 0.51 -0.57 17.22
N GLY A 152 1.48 -0.38 18.11
CA GLY A 152 2.82 0.12 17.77
C GLY A 152 3.57 -0.79 16.80
N MET A 153 3.49 -2.12 16.96
CA MET A 153 4.10 -3.05 15.99
C MET A 153 3.43 -2.96 14.62
N ILE A 154 2.09 -2.91 14.56
CA ILE A 154 1.33 -2.81 13.32
C ILE A 154 1.68 -1.52 12.57
N VAL A 155 1.68 -0.37 13.26
CA VAL A 155 2.04 0.94 12.67
C VAL A 155 3.53 1.01 12.34
N GLY A 156 4.38 0.38 13.17
CA GLY A 156 5.81 0.24 12.90
C GLY A 156 6.06 -0.49 11.58
N GLY A 157 5.33 -1.58 11.32
CA GLY A 157 5.38 -2.28 10.03
C GLY A 157 5.05 -1.37 8.84
N TYR A 158 4.05 -0.51 8.98
CA TYR A 158 3.65 0.45 7.95
C TYR A 158 4.79 1.40 7.58
N GLY A 159 5.48 1.97 8.59
CA GLY A 159 6.66 2.81 8.38
C GLY A 159 7.87 2.05 7.84
N CYS A 160 8.14 0.83 8.35
CA CYS A 160 9.22 -0.02 7.89
C CYS A 160 9.08 -0.44 6.42
N GLY A 161 7.87 -0.48 5.88
CA GLY A 161 7.62 -0.75 4.47
C GLY A 161 8.40 0.19 3.54
N ALA A 162 8.50 1.47 3.91
CA ALA A 162 9.21 2.46 3.11
C ALA A 162 10.71 2.14 2.95
N PHE A 163 11.34 1.63 4.02
CA PHE A 163 12.77 1.29 4.01
C PHE A 163 13.09 0.12 3.07
N ILE A 164 12.15 -0.81 2.89
CA ILE A 164 12.33 -1.96 2.01
C ILE A 164 11.93 -1.59 0.58
N LEU A 165 10.81 -0.89 0.43
CA LEU A 165 10.23 -0.57 -0.88
C LEU A 165 11.00 0.53 -1.61
N SER A 166 11.53 1.56 -0.94
CA SER A 166 12.25 2.65 -1.60
C SER A 166 13.48 2.18 -2.41
N PRO A 167 14.43 1.40 -1.86
CA PRO A 167 15.56 0.92 -2.64
C PRO A 167 15.14 -0.07 -3.74
N LEU A 168 14.07 -0.84 -3.52
CA LEU A 168 13.54 -1.76 -4.53
C LEU A 168 12.92 -1.00 -5.70
N GLN A 169 12.18 0.08 -5.44
CA GLN A 169 11.64 0.99 -6.43
C GLN A 169 12.76 1.68 -7.22
N THR A 170 13.76 2.26 -6.53
CA THR A 170 14.89 2.90 -7.20
C THR A 170 15.68 1.91 -8.06
N GLY A 171 15.94 0.70 -7.56
CA GLY A 171 16.63 -0.33 -8.33
C GLY A 171 15.85 -0.79 -9.58
N PHE A 172 14.52 -0.71 -9.56
CA PHE A 172 13.69 -1.05 -10.71
C PHE A 172 13.59 0.09 -11.73
N ILE A 173 13.32 1.32 -11.27
CA ILE A 173 13.13 2.50 -12.12
C ILE A 173 14.48 2.98 -12.68
N ASN A 174 15.49 3.04 -11.82
CA ASN A 174 16.79 3.63 -12.09
C ASN A 174 17.96 2.68 -11.76
N PRO A 175 18.07 1.53 -12.44
CA PRO A 175 19.16 0.58 -12.20
C PRO A 175 20.54 1.09 -12.65
N LEU A 176 20.57 2.14 -13.49
CA LEU A 176 21.80 2.76 -13.98
C LEU A 176 22.25 3.93 -13.11
N ASP A 177 21.55 4.19 -11.99
CA ASP A 177 21.84 5.25 -11.03
C ASP A 177 22.02 6.63 -11.68
N TYR A 178 21.12 6.95 -12.61
CA TYR A 178 21.04 8.26 -13.22
C TYR A 178 20.85 9.33 -12.16
N ARG A 179 21.46 10.50 -12.39
CA ARG A 179 21.34 11.66 -11.51
C ARG A 179 20.41 12.68 -12.17
N VAL A 180 19.66 13.38 -11.32
CA VAL A 180 18.86 14.52 -11.72
C VAL A 180 19.74 15.66 -12.25
N ASN A 181 19.20 16.46 -13.17
CA ASN A 181 19.86 17.66 -13.68
C ASN A 181 19.90 18.79 -12.61
N GLU A 182 20.46 19.95 -12.97
CA GLU A 182 20.56 21.11 -12.07
C GLU A 182 19.19 21.60 -11.52
N ASP A 183 18.12 21.34 -12.27
CA ASP A 183 16.75 21.69 -11.90
C ASP A 183 16.02 20.60 -11.08
N GLY A 184 16.67 19.45 -10.83
CA GLY A 184 16.12 18.34 -10.07
C GLY A 184 15.31 17.32 -10.87
N PHE A 185 15.38 17.34 -12.20
CA PHE A 185 14.62 16.46 -13.11
C PHE A 185 15.51 15.42 -13.80
N PHE A 186 14.98 14.21 -14.00
CA PHE A 186 15.49 13.24 -14.96
C PHE A 186 15.12 13.63 -16.40
N THR A 187 16.04 13.42 -17.33
CA THR A 187 15.89 13.72 -18.76
C THR A 187 16.17 12.52 -19.66
N GLN A 188 16.62 11.40 -19.09
CA GLN A 188 17.00 10.20 -19.83
C GLN A 188 15.76 9.44 -20.29
N GLU A 189 15.56 9.31 -21.61
CA GLU A 189 14.35 8.69 -22.19
C GLU A 189 14.15 7.24 -21.73
N ASP A 190 15.24 6.46 -21.59
CA ASP A 190 15.21 5.07 -21.16
C ASP A 190 14.75 4.89 -19.70
N LEU A 191 14.98 5.90 -18.84
CA LEU A 191 14.46 5.95 -17.48
C LEU A 191 12.99 6.41 -17.47
N LEU A 192 12.63 7.37 -18.32
CA LEU A 192 11.26 7.91 -18.39
C LEU A 192 10.27 6.87 -18.92
N GLU A 193 10.67 6.05 -19.90
CA GLU A 193 9.88 4.90 -20.37
C GLU A 193 9.68 3.83 -19.29
N ARG A 194 10.62 3.71 -18.34
CA ARG A 194 10.49 2.77 -17.20
C ARG A 194 9.57 3.29 -16.11
N GLY A 195 9.43 4.60 -15.96
CA GLY A 195 8.44 5.21 -15.08
C GLY A 195 7.01 4.76 -15.38
N GLU A 196 6.70 4.43 -16.64
CA GLU A 196 5.41 3.83 -17.03
C GLU A 196 5.21 2.45 -16.41
N ASN A 197 6.27 1.63 -16.38
CA ASN A 197 6.22 0.25 -15.90
C ASN A 197 6.26 0.13 -14.37
N GLU A 198 6.62 1.20 -13.68
CA GLU A 198 6.71 1.24 -12.21
C GLU A 198 5.37 0.96 -11.53
N ALA A 199 4.27 1.57 -12.01
CA ALA A 199 2.94 1.28 -11.50
C ALA A 199 2.55 -0.19 -11.71
N MET A 200 3.08 -0.83 -12.76
CA MET A 200 2.90 -2.25 -13.02
C MET A 200 3.76 -3.12 -12.09
N VAL A 201 4.90 -2.62 -11.62
CA VAL A 201 5.82 -3.29 -10.68
C VAL A 201 5.38 -3.15 -9.23
N ASP A 202 4.88 -2.00 -8.81
CA ASP A 202 4.16 -1.88 -7.55
C ASP A 202 2.92 -2.79 -7.61
N PHE A 203 2.15 -2.80 -8.71
CA PHE A 203 1.04 -3.75 -8.87
C PHE A 203 1.49 -5.22 -8.80
N THR A 204 2.55 -5.64 -9.48
CA THR A 204 3.01 -7.04 -9.44
C THR A 204 3.69 -7.40 -8.13
N THR A 205 4.39 -6.49 -7.47
CA THR A 205 5.01 -6.71 -6.15
C THR A 205 3.92 -6.83 -5.08
N PHE A 206 2.90 -5.98 -5.12
CA PHE A 206 1.73 -6.10 -4.25
C PHE A 206 0.88 -7.31 -4.56
N HIS A 207 0.66 -7.63 -5.84
CA HIS A 207 -0.10 -8.80 -6.23
C HIS A 207 0.66 -10.08 -5.86
N LEU A 208 2.00 -10.12 -5.95
CA LEU A 208 2.83 -11.23 -5.46
C LEU A 208 2.85 -11.31 -3.94
N ALA A 209 2.90 -10.19 -3.22
CA ALA A 209 2.81 -10.19 -1.76
C ALA A 209 1.42 -10.66 -1.27
N GLN A 210 0.35 -10.20 -1.91
CA GLN A 210 -1.03 -10.61 -1.63
C GLN A 210 -1.36 -12.02 -2.13
N TYR A 211 -0.81 -12.43 -3.27
CA TYR A 211 -0.92 -13.79 -3.81
C TYR A 211 -0.12 -14.77 -2.96
N LYS A 212 1.09 -14.43 -2.50
CA LYS A 212 1.83 -15.26 -1.55
C LYS A 212 1.12 -15.32 -0.20
N TYR A 213 0.53 -14.22 0.28
CA TYR A 213 -0.31 -14.23 1.49
C TYR A 213 -1.57 -15.12 1.29
N GLY A 214 -2.23 -15.02 0.13
CA GLY A 214 -3.39 -15.84 -0.25
C GLY A 214 -3.07 -17.31 -0.53
N GLN A 215 -1.90 -17.61 -1.10
CA GLN A 215 -1.42 -18.97 -1.35
C GLN A 215 -0.86 -19.62 -0.10
N TRP A 216 -0.25 -18.87 0.81
CA TRP A 216 0.11 -19.36 2.14
C TRP A 216 -1.17 -19.78 2.91
N LEU A 217 -2.24 -19.00 2.77
CA LEU A 217 -3.58 -19.34 3.26
C LEU A 217 -4.19 -20.61 2.59
N GLN A 218 -3.89 -20.89 1.32
CA GLN A 218 -4.38 -22.10 0.61
C GLN A 218 -3.46 -23.34 0.78
N SER A 219 -2.15 -23.15 0.97
CA SER A 219 -1.17 -24.25 1.11
C SER A 219 -1.27 -24.94 2.47
N THR A 220 -1.73 -24.23 3.49
CA THR A 220 -2.13 -24.78 4.80
C THR A 220 -3.47 -25.52 4.75
N GLU A 221 -4.17 -25.47 3.63
CA GLU A 221 -5.44 -26.16 3.37
C GLU A 221 -5.24 -27.57 2.77
N LYS A 222 -4.04 -27.88 2.25
CA LYS A 222 -3.72 -29.17 1.61
C LYS A 222 -2.84 -30.12 2.45
N LEU A 223 -2.43 -29.71 3.65
CA LEU A 223 -1.67 -30.54 4.59
C LEU A 223 -2.47 -30.92 5.84
N ALA A 224 -3.79 -30.81 5.77
CA ALA A 224 -4.77 -31.37 6.70
C ALA A 224 -5.71 -32.30 5.93
#